data_AF-A0A0J9XMP4-F1
#
_entry.id   AF-A0A0J9XMP4-F1
#
_cell.length_a   1.000
_cell.length_b   1.000
_cell.length_c   1.000
_cell.angle_alpha   90.00
_cell.angle_beta   90.00
_cell.angle_gamma   90.00
#
_symmetry.space_group_name_H-M   'P 1'
#
loop_
_entity.id
_entity.type
_entity.pdbx_description
1 polymer ?
#
loop_
_entity_poly.entity_id
_entity_poly.type
_entity_poly.pdbx_seq_one_letter_code
_entity_poly.pdbx_strand_id
1 'polypeptide(L)' 'MSSIPSVNQTTRLNINLRERCRMHDLNEAFDDLRVILPYANGTSVRKLSKIATLLLAKNHILMQVRIIQFHFFFFFLFWK' A
#
# COMPACT_ATOMS: atom_id res chain seq x y z
N MET A 1 -33.58 -1.21 29.41
CA MET A 1 -34.32 -1.90 28.34
C MET A 1 -33.77 -1.41 27.00
N SER A 2 -32.76 -2.08 26.43
CA SER A 2 -32.28 -1.75 25.07
C SER A 2 -33.23 -2.40 24.07
N SER A 3 -33.89 -1.60 23.24
CA SER A 3 -34.75 -2.06 22.15
C SER A 3 -33.97 -3.01 21.24
N ILE A 4 -34.52 -4.20 20.99
CA ILE A 4 -33.93 -5.18 20.07
C ILE A 4 -33.84 -4.52 18.69
N PRO A 5 -32.65 -4.44 18.07
CA PRO A 5 -32.51 -3.85 16.75
C PRO A 5 -33.36 -4.63 15.75
N SER A 6 -34.10 -3.91 14.92
CA SER A 6 -34.88 -4.52 13.83
C SER A 6 -33.96 -5.35 12.92
N VAL A 7 -34.50 -6.40 12.28
CA VAL A 7 -33.73 -7.25 11.36
C VAL A 7 -32.97 -6.43 10.30
N ASN A 8 -33.59 -5.36 9.78
CA ASN A 8 -32.96 -4.42 8.85
C ASN A 8 -31.75 -3.67 9.47
N GLN A 9 -31.84 -3.29 10.74
CA GLN A 9 -30.76 -2.62 11.46
C GLN A 9 -29.60 -3.58 11.72
N THR A 10 -29.88 -4.82 12.12
CA THR A 10 -28.86 -5.87 12.30
C THR A 10 -28.11 -6.16 11.01
N THR A 11 -28.82 -6.26 9.88
CA THR A 11 -28.20 -6.45 8.55
C THR A 11 -27.27 -5.29 8.19
N ARG A 12 -27.69 -4.03 8.39
CA ARG A 12 -26.85 -2.85 8.14
C ARG A 12 -25.58 -2.85 9.01
N LEU A 13 -25.72 -3.20 10.30
CA LEU A 13 -24.57 -3.28 11.22
C LEU A 13 -23.57 -4.36 10.79
N ASN A 14 -24.05 -5.53 10.38
CA ASN A 14 -23.21 -6.62 9.88
C ASN A 14 -22.48 -6.23 8.59
N ILE A 15 -23.14 -5.54 7.66
CA ILE A 15 -22.51 -5.02 6.44
C ILE A 15 -21.40 -4.00 6.78
N ASN A 16 -21.69 -3.05 7.67
CA ASN A 16 -20.71 -2.05 8.09
C ASN A 16 -19.51 -2.67 8.82
N LEU A 17 -19.72 -3.73 9.60
CA LEU A 17 -18.64 -4.46 10.23
C LEU A 17 -17.75 -5.14 9.18
N ARG A 18 -18.36 -5.86 8.23
CA ARG A 18 -17.65 -6.53 7.15
C ARG A 18 -16.81 -5.54 6.32
N GLU A 19 -17.37 -4.39 5.98
CA GLU A 19 -16.66 -3.37 5.21
C GLU A 19 -15.51 -2.74 6.01
N ARG A 20 -15.66 -2.59 7.33
CA ARG A 20 -14.56 -2.16 8.20
C ARG A 20 -13.42 -3.18 8.23
N CYS A 21 -13.72 -4.48 8.32
CA CYS A 21 -12.71 -5.53 8.24
C CYS A 21 -11.99 -5.49 6.88
N ARG A 22 -12.75 -5.43 5.77
CA ARG A 22 -12.17 -5.32 4.43
C ARG A 22 -11.22 -4.12 4.28
N MET A 23 -11.60 -2.98 4.88
CA MET A 23 -10.75 -1.78 4.89
C MET A 23 -9.54 -1.91 5.80
N HIS A 24 -9.61 -2.71 6.86
CA HIS A 24 -8.46 -3.01 7.72
C HIS A 24 -7.42 -3.82 6.95
N ASP A 25 -7.84 -4.91 6.30
CA ASP A 25 -6.96 -5.76 5.48
C ASP A 25 -6.27 -4.94 4.37
N LEU A 26 -7.01 -4.03 3.72
CA LEU A 26 -6.44 -3.11 2.73
C LEU A 26 -5.40 -2.17 3.33
N ASN A 27 -5.67 -1.63 4.53
CA ASN A 27 -4.75 -0.71 5.18
C ASN A 27 -3.47 -1.41 5.65
N GLU A 28 -3.59 -2.65 6.11
CA GLU A 28 -2.47 -3.52 6.49
C GLU A 28 -1.55 -3.76 5.28
N ALA A 29 -2.10 -4.19 4.14
CA ALA A 29 -1.32 -4.34 2.90
C ALA A 29 -0.65 -3.03 2.44
N PHE A 30 -1.27 -1.88 2.71
CA PHE A 30 -0.68 -0.56 2.44
C PHE A 30 0.47 -0.22 3.38
N ASP A 31 0.41 -0.63 4.64
CA ASP A 31 1.49 -0.45 5.61
C ASP A 31 2.66 -1.40 5.27
N ASP A 32 2.41 -2.64 4.87
CA ASP A 32 3.44 -3.55 4.35
C ASP A 32 4.13 -2.99 3.11
N LEU A 33 3.36 -2.39 2.19
CA LEU A 33 3.92 -1.69 1.05
C LEU A 33 4.86 -0.55 1.49
N ARG A 34 4.52 0.21 2.54
CA ARG A 34 5.40 1.30 3.02
C ARG A 34 6.74 0.76 3.51
N VAL A 35 6.77 -0.38 4.18
CA VAL A 35 8.01 -0.98 4.72
C VAL A 35 9.05 -1.21 3.62
N ILE A 36 8.61 -1.61 2.43
CA ILE A 36 9.52 -1.87 1.29
C ILE A 36 9.87 -0.64 0.46
N LEU A 37 9.21 0.50 0.70
CA LEU A 37 9.46 1.72 -0.07
C LEU A 37 10.67 2.47 0.48
N PRO A 38 11.55 2.96 -0.42
CA PRO A 38 12.68 3.77 0.00
C PRO A 38 12.17 5.07 0.65
N TYR A 39 12.84 5.50 1.72
CA TYR A 39 12.54 6.74 2.47
C TYR A 39 11.19 6.79 3.20
N ALA A 40 10.40 5.71 3.19
CA ALA A 40 9.15 5.64 3.93
C ALA A 40 9.33 5.34 5.43
N ASN A 41 10.53 4.89 5.84
CA ASN A 41 10.80 4.32 7.17
C ASN A 41 11.58 5.25 8.12
N GLY A 42 11.62 6.56 7.86
CA GLY A 42 12.33 7.50 8.73
C GLY A 42 11.53 7.85 9.98
N THR A 43 12.15 7.75 11.17
CA THR A 43 11.57 8.12 12.48
C THR A 43 11.08 9.57 12.56
N SER A 44 11.56 10.44 11.67
CA SER A 44 11.14 11.85 11.51
C SER A 44 10.24 12.10 10.29
N VAL A 45 9.94 11.08 9.49
CA VAL A 45 9.15 11.25 8.26
C VAL A 45 7.67 11.04 8.59
N ARG A 46 6.86 12.08 8.34
CA ARG A 46 5.40 12.02 8.49
C ARG A 46 4.85 10.83 7.70
N LYS A 47 3.95 10.03 8.31
CA LYS A 47 3.29 8.89 7.63
C LYS A 47 2.78 9.32 6.25
N LEU A 48 3.24 8.61 5.21
CA LEU A 48 2.86 8.90 3.82
C LEU A 48 1.35 8.70 3.61
N SER A 49 0.72 9.60 2.86
CA SER A 49 -0.68 9.43 2.44
C SER A 49 -0.83 8.22 1.51
N LYS A 50 -2.05 7.68 1.36
CA LYS A 50 -2.32 6.55 0.44
C LYS A 50 -1.90 6.87 -1.00
N ILE A 51 -2.22 8.06 -1.49
CA ILE A 51 -1.86 8.52 -2.84
C ILE A 51 -0.34 8.65 -2.97
N ALA A 52 0.33 9.27 -1.99
CA ALA A 52 1.78 9.41 -2.00
C ALA A 52 2.48 8.04 -1.98
N THR A 53 1.96 7.09 -1.19
CA THR A 53 2.48 5.72 -1.12
C THR A 53 2.41 5.04 -2.49
N LEU A 54 1.26 5.12 -3.19
CA LEU A 54 1.10 4.54 -4.52
C LEU A 54 2.01 5.21 -5.57
N LEU A 55 2.13 6.54 -5.52
CA LEU A 55 2.99 7.27 -6.44
C LEU A 55 4.46 6.88 -6.25
N LEU A 56 4.90 6.79 -5.00
CA LEU A 56 6.26 6.38 -4.66
C LEU A 56 6.52 4.94 -5.08
N ALA A 57 5.58 4.02 -4.85
CA ALA A 57 5.68 2.63 -5.30
C ALA A 57 5.83 2.51 -6.82
N LYS A 58 4.99 3.22 -7.58
CA LYS A 58 5.09 3.26 -9.05
C LYS A 58 6.46 3.74 -9.51
N ASN A 59 6.93 4.84 -8.92
CA ASN A 59 8.22 5.43 -9.30
C ASN A 59 9.39 4.52 -8.91
N HIS A 60 9.30 3.83 -7.77
CA HIS A 60 10.31 2.87 -7.33
C HIS A 60 10.47 1.71 -8.31
N ILE A 61 9.35 1.10 -8.74
CA ILE A 61 9.36 0.04 -9.76
C ILE A 61 9.99 0.55 -11.06
N LEU A 62 9.58 1.72 -11.56
CA LEU A 62 10.12 2.30 -12.79
C LEU A 62 11.62 2.56 -12.70
N MET A 63 12.11 3.03 -11.55
CA MET A 63 13.53 3.25 -11.30
C MET A 63 14.31 1.93 -11.29
N GLN A 64 13.82 0.91 -10.60
CA GLN A 64 14.46 -0.41 -10.59
C GLN A 64 14.59 -1.00 -12.00
N VAL A 65 13.53 -0.93 -12.81
CA VAL A 65 13.57 -1.41 -14.21
C VAL A 65 14.63 -0.66 -15.01
N ARG A 66 14.71 0.66 -14.89
CA ARG A 66 15.73 1.47 -15.60
C ARG A 66 17.15 1.11 -15.17
N ILE A 67 17.39 0.92 -13.88
CA ILE A 67 18.71 0.55 -13.35
C ILE A 67 19.14 -0.81 -13.93
N ILE A 68 18.24 -1.79 -13.92
CA ILE A 68 18.52 -3.11 -14.47
C ILE A 68 18.83 -3.03 -15.97
N GLN A 69 18.01 -2.32 -16.75
CA GLN A 69 18.23 -2.12 -18.20
C GLN A 69 19.57 -1.44 -18.48
N PHE A 70 19.91 -0.40 -17.71
CA PHE A 70 21.18 0.30 -17.84
C PHE A 70 22.35 -0.62 -17.49
N HIS A 71 22.26 -1.39 -16.41
CA HIS A 71 23.30 -2.33 -16.03
C HIS A 71 23.51 -3.39 -17.13
N PHE A 72 22.42 -3.95 -17.69
CA PHE A 72 22.53 -4.85 -18.84
C PHE A 72 23.17 -4.16 -20.04
N PHE A 73 22.74 -2.94 -20.40
CA PHE A 73 23.35 -2.18 -21.50
C PHE A 73 24.85 -1.96 -21.28
N PHE A 74 25.26 -1.56 -20.08
CA PHE A 74 26.68 -1.37 -19.73
C PHE A 74 27.45 -2.68 -19.77
N PHE A 75 26.89 -3.76 -19.25
CA PHE A 75 27.48 -5.09 -19.37
C PHE A 75 27.67 -5.46 -20.85
N PHE A 76 26.68 -5.25 -21.71
CA PHE A 76 26.83 -5.52 -23.14
C PHE A 76 27.80 -4.58 -23.89
N LEU A 77 27.95 -3.33 -23.44
CA LEU A 77 28.81 -2.34 -24.10
C LEU A 77 30.27 -2.43 -23.66
N PHE A 78 30.53 -2.75 -22.39
CA PHE A 78 31.87 -2.75 -21.80
C PHE A 78 32.44 -4.15 -21.52
N TRP A 79 31.58 -5.16 -21.38
CA TRP A 79 31.97 -6.55 -21.12
C TRP A 79 31.94 -7.44 -22.38
N LYS A 80 31.61 -6.86 -23.53
CA LYS A 80 31.87 -7.47 -24.84
C LYS A 80 33.10 -6.81 -25.45
#